data_AF-A0A552UZ87-F1
#
_entry.id   AF-A0A552UZ87-F1
#
_cell.length_a   1.000
_cell.length_b   1.000
_cell.length_c   1.000
_cell.angle_alpha   90.00
_cell.angle_beta   90.00
_cell.angle_gamma   90.00
#
_symmetry.space_group_name_H-M   'P 1'
#
loop_
_entity.id
_entity.type
_entity.pdbx_description
1 polymer ?
#
loop_
_entity_poly.entity_id
_entity_poly.type
_entity_poly.pdbx_seq_one_letter_code
_entity_poly.pdbx_strand_id
1 'polypeptide(L)'
;MEGKKQKVSQIRKKEILDAAKKVFLRKGFADTVMEDIIVETSLSRGGVYYHYKNKVEILHDLMREGMAYRVDKINEALAEYSGELDANAVAHMIVDKVLDESELMSVYAIYLQATKNNDDLKNLFPILVEESLKATYVGVKVVKKGECEYLTNDFLIFFMNTVILGCEILDGARDSFINNREFFVETIKLFIDSYEKGKIR
;
A
#
# COMPACT_ATOMS: atom_id res chain seq x y z
N MET A 1 -12.39 -32.23 5.39
CA MET A 1 -13.32 -31.25 5.99
C MET A 1 -12.66 -29.89 6.27
N GLU A 2 -11.38 -29.84 6.67
CA GLU A 2 -10.64 -28.60 6.95
C GLU A 2 -10.50 -27.66 5.74
N GLY A 3 -10.14 -28.18 4.56
CA GLY A 3 -10.00 -27.34 3.35
C GLY A 3 -11.28 -26.61 2.91
N LYS A 4 -12.47 -27.16 3.20
CA LYS A 4 -13.75 -26.48 2.91
C LYS A 4 -14.03 -25.37 3.92
N LYS A 5 -13.73 -25.59 5.21
CA LYS A 5 -13.87 -24.57 6.27
C LYS A 5 -12.92 -23.39 6.04
N GLN A 6 -11.68 -23.67 5.63
CA GLN A 6 -10.68 -22.63 5.35
C GLN A 6 -11.06 -21.76 4.15
N LYS A 7 -11.54 -22.36 3.06
CA LYS A 7 -12.07 -21.60 1.90
C LYS A 7 -13.25 -20.70 2.27
N VAL A 8 -14.20 -21.20 3.07
CA VAL A 8 -15.33 -20.39 3.55
C VAL A 8 -14.84 -19.22 4.40
N SER A 9 -13.89 -19.46 5.31
CA SER A 9 -13.31 -18.40 6.15
C SER A 9 -12.63 -17.30 5.31
N GLN A 10 -11.90 -17.68 4.26
CA GLN A 10 -11.27 -16.72 3.34
C GLN A 10 -12.30 -15.89 2.57
N ILE A 11 -13.38 -16.51 2.08
CA ILE A 11 -14.48 -15.80 1.40
C ILE A 11 -15.11 -14.78 2.34
N ARG A 12 -15.33 -15.15 3.61
CA ARG A 12 -15.90 -14.25 4.62
C ARG A 12 -14.96 -13.11 5.00
N LYS A 13 -13.66 -13.37 5.13
CA LYS A 13 -12.67 -12.30 5.30
C LYS A 13 -12.69 -11.32 4.13
N LYS A 14 -12.72 -11.83 2.90
CA LYS A 14 -12.74 -10.98 1.71
C LYS A 14 -13.99 -10.10 1.67
N GLU A 15 -15.15 -10.66 2.00
CA GLU A 15 -16.40 -9.90 2.12
C GLU A 15 -16.31 -8.75 3.15
N ILE A 16 -15.70 -9.01 4.32
CA ILE A 16 -15.49 -7.98 5.35
C ILE A 16 -14.51 -6.90 4.86
N LEU A 17 -13.42 -7.29 4.20
CA LEU A 17 -12.42 -6.36 3.67
C LEU A 17 -13.02 -5.46 2.58
N ASP A 18 -13.82 -6.02 1.66
CA ASP A 18 -14.48 -5.25 0.61
C ASP A 18 -15.53 -4.28 1.18
N ALA A 19 -16.30 -4.72 2.18
CA ALA A 19 -17.24 -3.85 2.90
C ALA A 19 -16.49 -2.71 3.62
N ALA A 20 -15.43 -3.03 4.36
CA ALA A 20 -14.65 -2.03 5.09
C ALA A 20 -13.97 -1.03 4.17
N LYS A 21 -13.40 -1.48 3.04
CA LYS A 21 -12.83 -0.60 2.02
C LYS A 21 -13.86 0.43 1.55
N LYS A 22 -15.08 0.00 1.19
CA LYS A 22 -16.17 0.92 0.79
C LYS A 22 -16.52 1.92 1.88
N VAL A 23 -16.62 1.46 3.13
CA VAL A 23 -16.95 2.33 4.27
C VAL A 23 -15.83 3.34 4.53
N PHE A 24 -14.57 2.92 4.51
CA PHE A 24 -13.41 3.81 4.68
C PHE A 24 -13.33 4.84 3.56
N LEU A 25 -13.51 4.47 2.30
CA LEU A 25 -13.53 5.41 1.18
C LEU A 25 -14.66 6.45 1.30
N ARG A 26 -15.80 6.04 1.88
CA ARG A 26 -16.97 6.91 2.04
C ARG A 26 -16.90 7.84 3.25
N LYS A 27 -16.35 7.36 4.38
CA LYS A 27 -16.39 8.06 5.68
C LYS A 27 -15.03 8.46 6.24
N GLY A 28 -13.93 8.02 5.62
CA GLY A 28 -12.61 8.03 6.22
C GLY A 28 -12.49 7.03 7.38
N PHE A 29 -11.27 6.86 7.89
CA PHE A 29 -11.03 5.92 8.99
C PHE A 29 -11.57 6.42 10.33
N ALA A 30 -11.42 7.72 10.64
CA ALA A 30 -11.77 8.28 11.94
C ALA A 30 -13.27 8.09 12.27
N ASP A 31 -14.15 8.42 11.32
CA ASP A 31 -15.60 8.39 11.49
C ASP A 31 -16.24 7.03 11.22
N THR A 32 -15.45 6.03 10.84
CA THR A 32 -15.91 4.65 10.68
C THR A 32 -15.96 3.93 12.02
N VAL A 33 -17.06 3.25 12.34
CA VAL A 33 -17.16 2.31 13.46
C VAL A 33 -17.39 0.88 12.94
N MET A 34 -17.18 -0.12 13.80
CA MET A 34 -17.40 -1.53 13.41
C MET A 34 -18.83 -1.78 12.91
N GLU A 35 -19.83 -1.09 13.45
CA GLU A 35 -21.21 -1.23 13.02
C GLU A 35 -21.41 -0.84 11.55
N ASP A 36 -20.74 0.23 11.09
CA ASP A 36 -20.83 0.66 9.69
C ASP A 36 -20.36 -0.43 8.73
N ILE A 37 -19.32 -1.19 9.13
CA ILE A 37 -18.77 -2.29 8.34
C ILE A 37 -19.71 -3.50 8.41
N ILE A 38 -20.24 -3.82 9.59
CA ILE A 38 -21.17 -4.94 9.78
C ILE A 38 -22.39 -4.78 8.89
N VAL A 39 -23.01 -3.59 8.85
CA VAL A 39 -24.21 -3.34 8.04
C VAL A 39 -23.94 -3.37 6.53
N GLU A 40 -22.69 -3.19 6.10
CA GLU A 40 -22.27 -3.28 4.70
C GLU A 40 -21.94 -4.73 4.27
N THR A 41 -21.95 -5.69 5.22
CA THR A 41 -21.75 -7.13 4.93
C THR A 41 -23.06 -7.93 5.01
N SER A 42 -23.06 -9.15 4.45
CA SER A 42 -24.14 -10.12 4.67
C SER A 42 -23.99 -10.93 5.97
N LEU A 43 -22.90 -10.72 6.73
CA LEU A 43 -22.60 -11.47 7.94
C LEU A 43 -23.37 -10.90 9.14
N SER A 44 -23.64 -11.77 10.13
CA SER A 44 -24.08 -11.28 11.43
C SER A 44 -22.96 -10.54 12.16
N ARG A 45 -23.32 -9.71 13.15
CA ARG A 45 -22.38 -9.08 14.09
C ARG A 45 -21.35 -10.08 14.62
N GLY A 46 -21.81 -11.22 15.15
CA GLY A 46 -20.93 -12.27 15.67
C GLY A 46 -20.03 -12.88 14.60
N GLY A 47 -20.49 -12.96 13.35
CA GLY A 47 -19.70 -13.41 12.21
C GLY A 47 -18.54 -12.48 11.87
N VAL A 48 -18.76 -11.15 11.88
CA VAL A 48 -17.67 -10.19 11.65
C VAL A 48 -16.67 -10.21 12.80
N TYR A 49 -17.15 -10.18 14.05
CA TYR A 49 -16.29 -10.21 15.24
C TYR A 49 -15.53 -11.53 15.43
N TYR A 50 -15.99 -12.62 14.81
CA TYR A 50 -15.23 -13.86 14.75
C TYR A 50 -13.92 -13.70 13.94
N HIS A 51 -13.91 -12.83 12.92
CA HIS A 51 -12.76 -12.62 12.04
C HIS A 51 -11.89 -11.44 12.45
N TYR A 52 -12.50 -10.34 12.94
CA TYR A 52 -11.80 -9.10 13.25
C TYR A 52 -12.33 -8.48 14.54
N LYS A 53 -11.43 -8.14 15.46
CA LYS A 53 -11.80 -7.54 16.75
C LYS A 53 -12.13 -6.06 16.63
N ASN A 54 -11.50 -5.37 15.69
CA ASN A 54 -11.64 -3.93 15.48
C ASN A 54 -11.29 -3.53 14.04
N LYS A 55 -11.56 -2.26 13.71
CA LYS A 55 -11.30 -1.69 12.38
C LYS A 55 -9.81 -1.53 12.05
N VAL A 56 -8.91 -1.51 13.05
CA VAL A 56 -7.46 -1.44 12.85
C VAL A 56 -6.95 -2.76 12.26
N GLU A 57 -7.39 -3.90 12.80
CA GLU A 57 -7.04 -5.23 12.26
C GLU A 57 -7.53 -5.39 10.80
N ILE A 58 -8.72 -4.87 10.48
CA ILE A 58 -9.26 -4.87 9.12
C ILE A 58 -8.40 -3.99 8.20
N LEU A 59 -8.06 -2.77 8.65
CA LEU A 59 -7.22 -1.86 7.88
C LEU A 59 -5.83 -2.47 7.63
N HIS A 60 -5.25 -3.14 8.61
CA HIS A 60 -3.97 -3.85 8.44
C HIS A 60 -4.05 -4.92 7.36
N ASP A 61 -5.09 -5.76 7.35
CA ASP A 61 -5.27 -6.75 6.29
C ASP A 61 -5.53 -6.10 4.91
N LEU A 62 -6.19 -4.93 4.85
CA LEU A 62 -6.29 -4.14 3.60
C LEU A 62 -4.93 -3.61 3.13
N MET A 63 -4.02 -3.23 4.04
CA MET A 63 -2.66 -2.85 3.66
C MET A 63 -1.91 -4.04 3.04
N ARG A 64 -2.11 -5.25 3.58
CA ARG A 64 -1.54 -6.48 3.02
C ARG A 64 -2.13 -6.83 1.65
N GLU A 65 -3.44 -6.61 1.43
CA GLU A 65 -4.03 -6.70 0.08
C GLU A 65 -3.37 -5.69 -0.88
N GLY A 66 -3.13 -4.45 -0.43
CA GLY A 66 -2.38 -3.43 -1.17
C GLY A 66 -0.96 -3.87 -1.53
N MET A 67 -0.23 -4.45 -0.59
CA MET A 67 1.13 -4.98 -0.82
C MET A 67 1.12 -6.11 -1.86
N ALA A 68 0.18 -7.06 -1.75
CA ALA A 68 0.04 -8.16 -2.70
C ALA A 68 -0.29 -7.64 -4.11
N TYR A 69 -1.25 -6.72 -4.22
CA TYR A 69 -1.57 -6.04 -5.47
C TYR A 69 -0.34 -5.36 -6.10
N ARG A 70 0.49 -4.68 -5.29
CA ARG A 70 1.72 -4.05 -5.78
C ARG A 70 2.78 -5.04 -6.24
N VAL A 71 2.93 -6.17 -5.55
CA VAL A 71 3.82 -7.25 -5.99
C VAL A 71 3.38 -7.79 -7.35
N ASP A 72 2.07 -8.00 -7.54
CA ASP A 72 1.53 -8.47 -8.82
C ASP A 72 1.81 -7.46 -9.94
N LYS A 73 1.57 -6.17 -9.71
CA LYS A 73 1.88 -5.09 -10.67
C LYS A 73 3.35 -5.03 -11.05
N ILE A 74 4.25 -5.18 -10.09
CA ILE A 74 5.70 -5.22 -10.34
C ILE A 74 6.05 -6.46 -11.18
N ASN A 75 5.52 -7.63 -10.84
CA ASN A 75 5.75 -8.86 -11.59
C ASN A 75 5.19 -8.80 -13.01
N GLU A 76 4.05 -8.14 -13.24
CA GLU A 76 3.49 -7.88 -14.57
C GLU A 76 4.45 -7.02 -15.40
N ALA A 77 4.90 -5.88 -14.86
CA ALA A 77 5.85 -4.98 -15.54
C ALA A 77 7.19 -5.68 -15.84
N LEU A 78 7.65 -6.56 -14.94
CA LEU A 78 8.86 -7.34 -15.13
C LEU A 78 8.74 -8.48 -16.12
N ALA A 79 7.53 -8.98 -16.39
CA ALA A 79 7.34 -10.08 -17.35
C ALA A 79 7.76 -9.68 -18.77
N GLU A 80 7.66 -8.38 -19.08
CA GLU A 80 8.06 -7.80 -20.37
C GLU A 80 9.51 -7.29 -20.36
N TYR A 81 10.16 -7.28 -19.19
CA TYR A 81 11.48 -6.72 -19.00
C TYR A 81 12.56 -7.80 -19.13
N SER A 82 13.37 -7.72 -20.18
CA SER A 82 14.42 -8.72 -20.48
C SER A 82 15.80 -8.39 -19.89
N GLY A 83 15.93 -7.28 -19.14
CA GLY A 83 17.21 -6.79 -18.59
C GLY A 83 17.39 -7.03 -17.09
N GLU A 84 18.54 -6.61 -16.57
CA GLU A 84 18.75 -6.48 -15.12
C GLU A 84 17.91 -5.31 -14.58
N LEU A 85 17.35 -5.48 -13.38
CA LEU A 85 16.57 -4.45 -12.69
C LEU A 85 17.50 -3.27 -12.35
N ASP A 86 17.55 -2.28 -13.24
CA ASP A 86 18.38 -1.09 -13.07
C ASP A 86 17.63 0.04 -12.36
N ALA A 87 18.36 1.11 -12.02
CA ALA A 87 17.79 2.28 -11.35
C ALA A 87 16.65 2.93 -12.15
N ASN A 88 16.66 2.82 -13.48
CA ASN A 88 15.62 3.38 -14.35
C ASN A 88 14.32 2.59 -14.22
N ALA A 89 14.40 1.26 -14.28
CA ALA A 89 13.26 0.37 -14.10
C ALA A 89 12.64 0.56 -12.71
N VAL A 90 13.46 0.62 -11.65
CA VAL A 90 12.96 0.85 -10.29
C VAL A 90 12.33 2.23 -10.13
N ALA A 91 12.91 3.26 -10.74
CA ALA A 91 12.32 4.60 -10.70
C ALA A 91 10.93 4.64 -11.35
N HIS A 92 10.74 3.99 -12.50
CA HIS A 92 9.42 3.85 -13.10
C HIS A 92 8.45 3.12 -12.17
N MET A 93 8.86 2.01 -11.54
CA MET A 93 8.01 1.27 -10.59
C MET A 93 7.61 2.10 -9.37
N ILE A 94 8.53 2.93 -8.85
CA ILE A 94 8.24 3.86 -7.75
C ILE A 94 7.23 4.91 -8.19
N VAL A 95 7.42 5.51 -9.37
CA VAL A 95 6.48 6.52 -9.91
C VAL A 95 5.10 5.89 -10.15
N ASP A 96 5.03 4.70 -10.74
CA ASP A 96 3.77 3.96 -10.95
C ASP A 96 3.11 3.53 -9.63
N LYS A 97 3.89 3.39 -8.55
CA LYS A 97 3.34 3.18 -7.20
C LYS A 97 2.76 4.47 -6.66
N VAL A 98 3.49 5.57 -6.73
CA VAL A 98 3.09 6.85 -6.15
C VAL A 98 1.85 7.43 -6.86
N LEU A 99 1.72 7.17 -8.16
CA LEU A 99 0.60 7.66 -8.99
C LEU A 99 -0.53 6.64 -9.17
N ASP A 100 -0.52 5.53 -8.43
CA ASP A 100 -1.55 4.50 -8.52
C ASP A 100 -2.95 5.06 -8.15
N GLU A 101 -3.95 4.78 -9.00
CA GLU A 101 -5.33 5.27 -8.84
C GLU A 101 -6.27 4.21 -8.24
N SER A 102 -5.74 3.09 -7.74
CA SER A 102 -6.57 2.06 -7.14
C SER A 102 -7.21 2.54 -5.84
N GLU A 103 -8.39 2.00 -5.54
CA GLU A 103 -9.06 2.18 -4.25
C GLU A 103 -8.15 1.82 -3.06
N LEU A 104 -7.21 0.90 -3.23
CA LEU A 104 -6.25 0.51 -2.19
C LEU A 104 -5.26 1.64 -1.88
N MET A 105 -4.85 2.42 -2.90
CA MET A 105 -4.03 3.61 -2.70
C MET A 105 -4.80 4.70 -1.95
N SER A 106 -6.07 4.94 -2.31
CA SER A 106 -6.92 5.86 -1.55
C SER A 106 -7.11 5.42 -0.09
N VAL A 107 -7.29 4.12 0.17
CA VAL A 107 -7.32 3.59 1.55
C VAL A 107 -5.98 3.79 2.27
N TYR A 108 -4.84 3.63 1.58
CA TYR A 108 -3.53 3.90 2.15
C TYR A 108 -3.37 5.39 2.53
N ALA A 109 -3.85 6.31 1.71
CA ALA A 109 -3.84 7.73 2.05
C ALA A 109 -4.76 8.05 3.24
N ILE A 110 -5.94 7.43 3.33
CA ILE A 110 -6.82 7.52 4.50
C ILE A 110 -6.10 7.02 5.77
N TYR A 111 -5.38 5.90 5.66
CA TYR A 111 -4.53 5.40 6.74
C TYR A 111 -3.51 6.46 7.17
N LEU A 112 -2.71 7.00 6.24
CA LEU A 112 -1.69 8.01 6.51
C LEU A 112 -2.27 9.24 7.21
N GLN A 113 -3.41 9.75 6.75
CA GLN A 113 -4.09 10.89 7.39
C GLN A 113 -4.52 10.56 8.83
N ALA A 114 -5.08 9.37 9.04
CA ALA A 114 -5.58 8.94 10.34
C ALA A 114 -4.47 8.71 11.37
N THR A 115 -3.23 8.42 10.93
CA THR A 115 -2.09 8.28 11.85
C THR A 115 -1.88 9.53 12.71
N LYS A 116 -2.21 10.73 12.22
CA LYS A 116 -2.01 12.00 12.96
C LYS A 116 -2.58 11.97 14.38
N ASN A 117 -3.76 11.37 14.54
CA ASN A 117 -4.53 11.37 15.79
C ASN A 117 -4.81 9.97 16.34
N ASN A 118 -4.09 8.94 15.88
CA ASN A 118 -4.33 7.55 16.29
C ASN A 118 -3.01 6.81 16.52
N ASP A 119 -2.67 6.53 17.79
CA ASP A 119 -1.39 5.92 18.15
C ASP A 119 -1.29 4.44 17.73
N ASP A 120 -2.41 3.70 17.67
CA ASP A 120 -2.40 2.33 17.14
C ASP A 120 -1.95 2.32 15.66
N LEU A 121 -2.43 3.28 14.87
CA LEU A 121 -2.04 3.43 13.47
C LEU A 121 -0.61 3.93 13.29
N LYS A 122 -0.11 4.79 14.20
CA LYS A 122 1.31 5.19 14.21
C LYS A 122 2.21 3.98 14.50
N ASN A 123 1.84 3.17 15.49
CA ASN A 123 2.58 1.96 15.86
C ASN A 123 2.51 0.88 14.76
N LEU A 124 1.48 0.91 13.92
CA LEU A 124 1.36 0.04 12.75
C LEU A 124 2.33 0.44 11.63
N PHE A 125 2.74 1.70 11.50
CA PHE A 125 3.61 2.17 10.41
C PHE A 125 4.92 1.38 10.25
N PRO A 126 5.78 1.23 11.28
CA PRO A 126 7.02 0.47 11.13
C PRO A 126 6.77 -1.01 10.76
N ILE A 127 5.66 -1.59 11.24
CA ILE A 127 5.26 -2.96 10.90
C ILE A 127 4.92 -3.05 9.41
N LEU A 128 4.19 -2.08 8.87
CA LEU A 128 3.85 -2.03 7.44
C LEU A 128 5.08 -1.83 6.56
N VAL A 129 6.05 -1.02 6.99
CA VAL A 129 7.32 -0.86 6.27
C VAL A 129 8.05 -2.21 6.18
N GLU A 130 8.20 -2.91 7.31
CA GLU A 130 8.83 -4.24 7.34
C GLU A 130 8.07 -5.28 6.50
N GLU A 131 6.74 -5.33 6.62
CA GLU A 131 5.89 -6.24 5.84
C GLU A 131 5.97 -5.95 4.34
N SER A 132 5.99 -4.68 3.94
CA SER A 132 6.10 -4.28 2.52
C SER A 132 7.46 -4.67 1.92
N LEU A 133 8.53 -4.50 2.70
CA LEU A 133 9.87 -4.91 2.30
C LEU A 133 9.94 -6.43 2.12
N LYS A 134 9.41 -7.17 3.08
CA LYS A 134 9.34 -8.64 3.03
C LYS A 134 8.50 -9.11 1.85
N ALA A 135 7.34 -8.51 1.61
CA ALA A 135 6.48 -8.84 0.47
C ALA A 135 7.20 -8.62 -0.86
N THR A 136 7.98 -7.53 -0.97
CA THR A 136 8.79 -7.25 -2.16
C THR A 136 9.87 -8.32 -2.38
N TYR A 137 10.67 -8.64 -1.36
CA TYR A 137 11.74 -9.64 -1.48
C TYR A 137 11.24 -11.07 -1.74
N VAL A 138 10.08 -11.43 -1.20
CA VAL A 138 9.52 -12.78 -1.36
C VAL A 138 8.71 -12.90 -2.66
N GLY A 139 8.00 -11.83 -3.02
CA GLY A 139 7.01 -11.83 -4.08
C GLY A 139 7.53 -11.40 -5.44
N VAL A 140 8.56 -10.56 -5.50
CA VAL A 140 9.12 -10.07 -6.77
C VAL A 140 10.20 -11.03 -7.26
N LYS A 141 9.97 -11.65 -8.41
CA LYS A 141 10.76 -12.80 -8.90
C LYS A 141 12.26 -12.54 -9.09
N VAL A 142 12.66 -11.29 -9.32
CA VAL A 142 14.01 -10.92 -9.75
C VAL A 142 14.83 -10.17 -8.69
N VAL A 143 14.19 -9.67 -7.62
CA VAL A 143 14.87 -8.85 -6.61
C VAL A 143 15.61 -9.75 -5.64
N LYS A 144 16.93 -9.57 -5.52
CA LYS A 144 17.72 -10.28 -4.50
C LYS A 144 17.77 -9.51 -3.20
N LYS A 145 18.01 -10.22 -2.09
CA LYS A 145 18.21 -9.60 -0.78
C LYS A 145 19.45 -8.69 -0.81
N GLY A 146 19.27 -7.42 -0.46
CA GLY A 146 20.32 -6.38 -0.52
C GLY A 146 20.27 -5.52 -1.79
N GLU A 147 19.49 -5.93 -2.81
CA GLU A 147 19.14 -5.06 -3.92
C GLU A 147 17.93 -4.20 -3.49
N CYS A 148 17.94 -2.91 -3.81
CA CYS A 148 16.90 -1.95 -3.44
C CYS A 148 16.79 -1.59 -1.94
N GLU A 149 17.88 -1.64 -1.17
CA GLU A 149 17.89 -1.17 0.24
C GLU A 149 17.44 0.29 0.40
N TYR A 150 17.64 1.13 -0.62
CA TYR A 150 17.14 2.50 -0.64
C TYR A 150 15.60 2.60 -0.53
N LEU A 151 14.85 1.53 -0.80
CA LEU A 151 13.39 1.50 -0.60
C LEU A 151 12.99 1.58 0.87
N THR A 152 13.91 1.28 1.79
CA THR A 152 13.69 1.43 3.24
C THR A 152 14.23 2.74 3.79
N ASN A 153 14.78 3.62 2.94
CA ASN A 153 15.26 4.92 3.39
C ASN A 153 14.08 5.82 3.80
N ASP A 154 14.16 6.39 5.00
CA ASP A 154 13.10 7.21 5.59
C ASP A 154 12.74 8.41 4.69
N PHE A 155 13.74 9.07 4.11
CA PHE A 155 13.49 10.22 3.23
C PHE A 155 12.66 9.81 2.01
N LEU A 156 13.00 8.70 1.33
CA LEU A 156 12.21 8.22 0.19
C LEU A 156 10.78 7.85 0.61
N ILE A 157 10.62 7.13 1.73
CA ILE A 157 9.31 6.74 2.24
C ILE A 157 8.45 7.97 2.51
N PHE A 158 8.95 8.95 3.25
CA PHE A 158 8.20 10.17 3.58
C PHE A 158 7.96 11.05 2.35
N PHE A 159 8.91 11.10 1.41
CA PHE A 159 8.72 11.77 0.13
C PHE A 159 7.57 11.15 -0.67
N MET A 160 7.58 9.82 -0.87
CA MET A 160 6.51 9.10 -1.56
C MET A 160 5.16 9.33 -0.87
N ASN A 161 5.11 9.19 0.46
CA ASN A 161 3.88 9.38 1.24
C ASN A 161 3.34 10.81 1.12
N THR A 162 4.21 11.82 1.06
CA THR A 162 3.81 13.21 0.86
C THR A 162 3.19 13.42 -0.51
N VAL A 163 3.78 12.84 -1.57
CA VAL A 163 3.22 12.91 -2.92
C VAL A 163 1.88 12.17 -2.99
N ILE A 164 1.79 10.96 -2.44
CA ILE A 164 0.53 10.18 -2.39
C ILE A 164 -0.58 10.99 -1.70
N LEU A 165 -0.29 11.55 -0.51
CA LEU A 165 -1.25 12.40 0.20
C LEU A 165 -1.63 13.63 -0.62
N GLY A 166 -0.67 14.27 -1.27
CA GLY A 166 -0.92 15.40 -2.16
C GLY A 166 -1.85 15.03 -3.32
N CYS A 167 -1.60 13.91 -3.99
CA CYS A 167 -2.42 13.40 -5.08
C CYS A 167 -3.87 13.09 -4.65
N GLU A 168 -4.08 12.65 -3.40
CA GLU A 168 -5.42 12.30 -2.88
C GLU A 168 -6.20 13.50 -2.32
N ILE A 169 -5.52 14.58 -1.93
CA ILE A 169 -6.14 15.71 -1.22
C ILE A 169 -6.23 16.98 -2.08
N LEU A 170 -5.24 17.21 -2.94
CA LEU A 170 -5.14 18.44 -3.73
C LEU A 170 -5.68 18.22 -5.14
N ASP A 171 -6.77 18.90 -5.48
CA ASP A 171 -7.36 18.86 -6.81
C ASP A 171 -6.31 19.20 -7.89
N GLY A 172 -6.17 18.33 -8.89
CA GLY A 172 -5.22 18.48 -9.99
C GLY A 172 -3.75 18.13 -9.67
N ALA A 173 -3.40 17.81 -8.42
CA ALA A 173 -2.02 17.43 -8.09
C ALA A 173 -1.58 16.15 -8.81
N ARG A 174 -2.43 15.12 -8.84
CA ARG A 174 -2.16 13.88 -9.57
C ARG A 174 -1.94 14.13 -11.05
N ASP A 175 -2.85 14.87 -11.70
CA ASP A 175 -2.72 15.23 -13.11
C ASP A 175 -1.41 15.97 -13.39
N SER A 176 -1.01 16.88 -12.48
CA SER A 176 0.28 17.56 -12.59
C SER A 176 1.45 16.58 -12.55
N PHE A 177 1.46 15.60 -11.65
CA PHE A 177 2.53 14.59 -11.62
C PHE A 177 2.48 13.65 -12.83
N ILE A 178 1.30 13.25 -13.30
CA ILE A 178 1.13 12.43 -14.52
C ILE A 178 1.65 13.18 -15.75
N ASN A 179 1.28 14.46 -15.91
CA ASN A 179 1.74 15.30 -17.02
C ASN A 179 3.25 15.54 -16.99
N ASN A 180 3.88 15.41 -15.83
CA ASN A 180 5.32 15.56 -15.62
C ASN A 180 6.00 14.23 -15.25
N ARG A 181 5.42 13.09 -15.66
CA ARG A 181 5.85 11.75 -15.23
C ARG A 181 7.34 11.51 -15.46
N GLU A 182 7.86 11.83 -16.63
CA GLU A 182 9.27 11.58 -16.96
C GLU A 182 10.23 12.42 -16.09
N PHE A 183 9.88 13.67 -15.80
CA PHE A 183 10.64 14.47 -14.84
C PHE A 183 10.58 13.87 -13.43
N PHE A 184 9.44 13.29 -13.04
CA PHE A 184 9.31 12.63 -11.76
C PHE A 184 10.17 11.35 -11.69
N VAL A 185 10.22 10.57 -12.77
CA VAL A 185 11.13 9.41 -12.90
C VAL A 185 12.59 9.84 -12.73
N GLU A 186 13.01 10.92 -13.41
CA GLU A 186 14.37 11.47 -13.26
C GLU A 186 14.67 11.95 -11.83
N THR A 187 13.67 12.49 -11.14
CA THR A 187 13.80 12.87 -9.72
C THR A 187 14.06 11.65 -8.83
N ILE A 188 13.34 10.55 -9.06
CA ILE A 188 13.56 9.30 -8.33
C ILE A 188 14.93 8.68 -8.66
N LYS A 189 15.36 8.71 -9.94
CA LYS A 189 16.69 8.25 -10.33
C LYS A 189 17.79 9.04 -9.62
N LEU A 190 17.66 10.36 -9.58
CA LEU A 190 18.59 11.23 -8.86
C LEU A 190 18.68 10.86 -7.37
N PHE A 191 17.56 10.50 -6.74
CA PHE A 191 17.55 10.00 -5.37
C PHE A 191 18.35 8.70 -5.24
N ILE A 192 18.08 7.69 -6.09
CA ILE A 192 18.75 6.38 -6.06
C ILE A 192 20.27 6.58 -6.20
N ASP A 193 20.68 7.34 -7.22
CA ASP A 193 22.07 7.71 -7.48
C ASP A 193 22.75 8.37 -6.28
N SER A 194 22.01 9.24 -5.58
CA SER A 194 22.54 9.99 -4.43
C SER A 194 22.66 9.12 -3.19
N TYR A 195 21.73 8.18 -3.00
CA TYR A 195 21.79 7.18 -1.94
C TYR A 195 23.00 6.25 -2.12
N GLU A 196 23.19 5.69 -3.31
CA GLU A 196 24.32 4.81 -3.61
C GLU A 196 25.69 5.49 -3.43
N LYS A 197 25.75 6.81 -3.67
CA LYS A 197 26.93 7.65 -3.43
C LYS A 197 27.08 8.09 -1.96
N GLY A 198 26.21 7.65 -1.06
CA GLY A 198 26.23 7.99 0.38
C GLY A 198 25.93 9.46 0.68
N LYS A 199 25.28 10.18 -0.25
CA LYS A 199 24.92 11.60 -0.09
C LYS A 199 23.60 11.80 0.66
N ILE A 200 22.78 10.75 0.73
CA ILE A 200 21.53 10.71 1.49
C ILE A 200 21.71 9.62 2.55
N ARG A 201 21.28 9.92 3.78
CA ARG A 201 21.29 9.00 4.91
C ARG A 201 19.88 8.49 5.17
#